data_AF-A0A4U7KWN6-F1
#
_entry.id   AF-A0A4U7KWN6-F1
#
_cell.length_a   1.000
_cell.length_b   1.000
_cell.length_c   1.000
_cell.angle_alpha   90.00
_cell.angle_beta   90.00
_cell.angle_gamma   90.00
#
_symmetry.space_group_name_H-M   'P 1'
#
loop_
_entity.id
_entity.type
_entity.pdbx_description
1 polymer ?
#
loop_
_entity_poly.entity_id
_entity_poly.type
_entity_poly.pdbx_seq_one_letter_code
_entity_poly.pdbx_strand_id
1 'polypeptide(L)'
;MTESPASSALQTRLTTAFPQTASLSRQDLEALAYEDYPTAPTQQQQQSAEDSITPNQAYFEAFLHSLPQTQALYGAHADLLRSNEAKAKRNLERQAPLEALRTETQQLFDRAKALEAEWATRELQLNEAQKRFNPSALHFSLTQSASKLNDRSEQLANAFVEGLTYPKDDSGTAEEALVDEASFVRRYKQQRLLYHKRRLVAERWARNQVHWTD
;
A
#
# COMPACT_ATOMS: atom_id res chain seq x y z
N MET A 1 13.43 -17.08 22.29
CA MET A 1 12.61 -17.95 21.43
C MET A 1 11.18 -17.52 21.64
N THR A 2 10.72 -16.59 20.80
CA THR A 2 9.48 -15.84 20.99
C THR A 2 8.34 -16.51 20.26
N GLU A 3 7.26 -16.68 21.01
CA GLU A 3 6.02 -17.35 20.68
C GLU A 3 5.34 -16.74 19.45
N SER A 4 4.80 -17.61 18.59
CA SER A 4 3.93 -17.26 17.47
C SER A 4 2.65 -16.59 17.95
N PRO A 5 2.32 -15.37 17.50
CA PRO A 5 0.99 -14.81 17.71
C PRO A 5 0.09 -15.08 16.50
N ALA A 6 -1.20 -15.29 16.79
CA ALA A 6 -2.32 -15.21 15.86
C ALA A 6 -2.72 -16.49 15.08
N SER A 7 -3.29 -17.45 15.80
CA SER A 7 -4.47 -18.17 15.30
C SER A 7 -5.70 -17.55 15.94
N SER A 8 -6.28 -16.56 15.27
CA SER A 8 -7.55 -15.95 15.65
C SER A 8 -8.66 -17.00 15.59
N ALA A 9 -9.11 -17.46 16.76
CA ALA A 9 -10.20 -18.41 16.88
C ALA A 9 -11.50 -17.80 16.33
N LEU A 10 -11.92 -18.24 15.15
CA LEU A 10 -13.23 -17.90 14.58
C LEU A 10 -14.32 -18.41 15.53
N GLN A 11 -15.03 -17.49 16.18
CA GLN A 11 -16.20 -17.81 17.00
C GLN A 11 -17.34 -18.24 16.08
N THR A 12 -17.49 -19.54 15.90
CA THR A 12 -18.63 -20.13 15.21
C THR A 12 -19.67 -20.62 16.23
N ARG A 13 -20.90 -20.90 15.77
CA ARG A 13 -21.91 -21.53 16.63
C ARG A 13 -21.45 -22.87 17.20
N LEU A 14 -20.52 -23.56 16.52
CA LEU A 14 -19.89 -24.78 17.02
C LEU A 14 -18.97 -24.47 18.21
N THR A 15 -18.12 -23.44 18.08
CA THR A 15 -17.14 -23.03 19.11
C THR A 15 -17.80 -22.51 20.38
N THR A 16 -19.04 -22.01 20.29
CA THR A 16 -19.82 -21.52 21.43
C THR A 16 -20.61 -22.62 22.15
N ALA A 17 -21.09 -23.62 21.41
CA ALA A 17 -21.80 -24.76 22.00
C ALA A 17 -20.85 -25.82 22.60
N PHE A 18 -19.66 -25.99 22.01
CA PHE A 18 -18.68 -27.00 22.43
C PHE A 18 -17.27 -26.37 22.53
N PRO A 19 -16.96 -25.66 23.63
CA PRO A 19 -15.68 -24.95 23.76
C PRO A 19 -14.47 -25.90 23.78
N GLN A 20 -14.66 -27.17 24.16
CA GLN A 20 -13.60 -28.19 24.21
C GLN A 20 -13.12 -28.61 22.82
N THR A 21 -13.92 -28.44 21.75
CA THR A 21 -13.51 -28.79 20.38
C THR A 21 -12.72 -27.69 19.70
N ALA A 22 -12.61 -26.50 20.32
CA ALA A 22 -11.92 -25.34 19.77
C ALA A 22 -10.38 -25.48 19.82
N SER A 23 -9.87 -26.27 20.76
CA SER A 23 -8.43 -26.54 20.92
C SER A 23 -7.94 -27.77 20.16
N LEU A 24 -8.86 -28.53 19.55
CA LEU A 24 -8.53 -29.74 18.82
C LEU A 24 -7.97 -29.39 17.44
N SER A 25 -6.86 -30.04 17.07
CA SER A 25 -6.32 -29.90 15.72
C SER A 25 -7.25 -30.58 14.72
N ARG A 26 -7.12 -30.23 13.43
CA ARG A 26 -7.90 -30.86 12.36
C ARG A 26 -7.76 -32.39 12.37
N GLN A 27 -6.57 -32.90 12.68
CA GLN A 27 -6.31 -34.35 12.78
C GLN A 27 -7.05 -34.98 13.97
N ASP A 28 -7.16 -34.27 15.10
CA ASP A 28 -7.90 -34.77 16.27
C ASP A 28 -9.41 -34.80 16.01
N LEU A 29 -9.93 -33.82 15.25
CA LEU A 29 -11.32 -33.81 14.83
C LEU A 29 -11.64 -34.92 13.82
N GLU A 30 -10.70 -35.22 12.91
CA GLU A 30 -10.79 -36.35 11.98
C GLU A 30 -10.71 -37.70 12.71
N ALA A 31 -9.91 -37.80 13.77
CA ALA A 31 -9.80 -39.00 14.62
C ALA A 31 -11.10 -39.25 15.41
N LEU A 32 -11.67 -38.22 16.05
CA LEU A 32 -12.94 -38.34 16.78
C LEU A 32 -14.11 -38.69 15.85
N ALA A 33 -14.11 -38.18 14.62
CA ALA A 33 -15.10 -38.56 13.60
C ALA A 33 -14.98 -40.04 13.16
N TYR A 34 -13.79 -40.63 13.31
CA TYR A 34 -13.52 -42.04 13.01
C TYR A 34 -13.78 -42.96 14.22
N GLU A 35 -13.58 -42.49 15.45
CA GLU A 35 -13.75 -43.30 16.67
C GLU A 35 -15.21 -43.56 17.05
N ASP A 36 -16.15 -42.67 16.69
CA ASP A 36 -17.58 -42.84 16.98
C ASP A 36 -18.34 -43.73 15.97
N TYR A 37 -17.68 -44.17 14.90
CA TYR A 37 -18.20 -45.26 14.09
C TYR A 37 -17.67 -46.57 14.66
N PRO A 38 -18.51 -47.46 15.23
CA PRO A 38 -18.07 -48.82 15.47
C PRO A 38 -17.64 -49.38 14.12
N THR A 39 -16.35 -49.66 13.97
CA THR A 39 -15.84 -50.47 12.86
C THR A 39 -16.68 -51.74 12.87
N ALA A 40 -17.56 -51.86 11.88
CA ALA A 40 -18.33 -53.07 11.66
C ALA A 40 -17.36 -54.27 11.74
N PRO A 41 -17.75 -55.37 12.41
CA PRO A 41 -16.89 -56.54 12.50
C PRO A 41 -16.51 -56.98 11.08
N THR A 42 -15.20 -57.03 10.89
CA THR A 42 -14.41 -57.75 9.89
C THR A 42 -15.24 -58.59 8.90
N GLN A 43 -15.15 -58.23 7.62
CA GLN A 43 -15.79 -58.81 6.44
C GLN A 43 -15.40 -60.28 6.13
N GLN A 44 -15.31 -61.18 7.11
CA GLN A 44 -15.08 -62.62 6.87
C GLN A 44 -16.21 -63.54 7.34
N GLN A 45 -17.31 -62.99 7.88
CA GLN A 45 -18.52 -63.76 8.20
C GLN A 45 -19.84 -63.09 7.77
N GLN A 46 -19.80 -62.07 6.92
CA GLN A 46 -20.99 -61.35 6.44
C GLN A 46 -21.39 -61.67 4.99
N GLN A 47 -20.99 -62.83 4.45
CA GLN A 47 -21.56 -63.32 3.17
C GLN A 47 -22.93 -64.02 3.34
N SER A 48 -23.66 -63.77 4.43
CA SER A 48 -24.93 -64.47 4.69
C SER A 48 -26.01 -63.64 5.38
N ALA A 49 -25.91 -62.30 5.39
CA ALA A 49 -26.88 -61.44 6.10
C ALA A 49 -27.54 -60.37 5.22
N GLU A 50 -27.35 -60.38 3.90
CA GLU A 50 -27.94 -59.36 3.00
C GLU A 50 -29.34 -59.69 2.47
N ASP A 51 -29.89 -60.90 2.68
CA ASP A 51 -31.15 -61.30 2.00
C ASP A 51 -32.24 -61.95 2.88
N SER A 52 -32.19 -61.82 4.21
CA SER A 52 -33.33 -62.28 5.02
C SER A 52 -33.81 -61.23 6.01
N ILE A 53 -34.49 -60.22 5.46
CA ILE A 53 -35.48 -59.50 6.25
C ILE A 53 -36.47 -60.56 6.73
N THR A 54 -36.39 -60.95 8.01
CA THR A 54 -37.38 -61.87 8.57
C THR A 54 -38.76 -61.25 8.33
N PRO A 55 -39.80 -62.01 7.96
CA PRO A 55 -41.10 -61.45 7.63
C PRO A 55 -41.67 -60.57 8.76
N ASN A 56 -41.27 -60.84 10.01
CA ASN A 56 -41.58 -60.01 11.17
C ASN A 56 -40.89 -58.63 11.16
N GLN A 57 -39.64 -58.53 10.67
CA GLN A 57 -38.92 -57.27 10.55
C GLN A 57 -39.46 -56.42 9.39
N ALA A 58 -39.74 -57.03 8.23
CA ALA A 58 -40.41 -56.34 7.13
C ALA A 58 -41.79 -55.80 7.54
N TYR A 59 -42.53 -56.59 8.31
CA TYR A 59 -43.83 -56.19 8.84
C TYR A 59 -43.72 -55.07 9.88
N PHE A 60 -42.72 -55.14 10.77
CA PHE A 60 -42.45 -54.08 11.74
C PHE A 60 -42.04 -52.78 11.05
N GLU A 61 -41.16 -52.83 10.04
CA GLU A 61 -40.77 -51.67 9.25
C GLU A 61 -41.97 -51.10 8.50
N ALA A 62 -42.77 -51.93 7.83
CA ALA A 62 -43.99 -51.49 7.16
C ALA A 62 -45.01 -50.84 8.13
N PHE A 63 -45.18 -51.41 9.32
CA PHE A 63 -46.00 -50.82 10.38
C PHE A 63 -45.40 -49.48 10.84
N LEU A 64 -44.09 -49.41 11.07
CA LEU A 64 -43.40 -48.20 11.51
C LEU A 64 -43.52 -47.08 10.46
N HIS A 65 -43.38 -47.39 9.17
CA HIS A 65 -43.61 -46.45 8.07
C HIS A 65 -45.09 -46.11 7.84
N SER A 66 -46.03 -46.88 8.41
CA SER A 66 -47.45 -46.57 8.37
C SER A 66 -47.88 -45.56 9.45
N LEU A 67 -47.06 -45.36 10.50
CA LEU A 67 -47.38 -44.38 11.54
C LEU A 67 -47.40 -42.96 10.95
N PRO A 68 -48.40 -42.12 11.28
CA PRO A 68 -48.50 -40.78 10.73
C PRO A 68 -47.32 -39.88 11.16
N GLN A 69 -46.79 -40.09 12.38
CA GLN A 69 -45.66 -39.31 12.90
C GLN A 69 -44.37 -39.60 12.14
N THR A 70 -44.10 -40.86 11.77
CA THR A 70 -42.90 -41.24 11.01
C THR A 70 -43.02 -40.77 9.56
N GLN A 71 -44.19 -40.85 8.95
CA GLN A 71 -44.46 -40.26 7.62
C GLN A 71 -44.24 -38.74 7.61
N ALA A 72 -44.73 -38.02 8.64
CA ALA A 72 -44.49 -36.59 8.78
C ALA A 72 -43.00 -36.27 8.95
N LEU A 73 -42.25 -37.08 9.70
CA LEU A 73 -40.80 -36.94 9.82
C LEU A 73 -40.08 -37.19 8.49
N TYR A 74 -40.46 -38.19 7.69
CA TYR A 74 -39.89 -38.40 6.36
C TYR A 74 -40.18 -37.23 5.42
N GLY A 75 -41.38 -36.67 5.46
CA GLY A 75 -41.73 -35.46 4.71
C GLY A 75 -40.87 -34.27 5.10
N ALA A 76 -40.77 -33.98 6.41
CA ALA A 76 -39.93 -32.90 6.92
C ALA A 76 -38.44 -33.11 6.58
N HIS A 77 -37.95 -34.34 6.67
CA HIS A 77 -36.58 -34.69 6.29
C HIS A 77 -36.33 -34.47 4.79
N ALA A 78 -37.25 -34.91 3.92
CA ALA A 78 -37.14 -34.68 2.48
C ALA A 78 -37.16 -33.19 2.13
N ASP A 79 -37.98 -32.39 2.81
CA ASP A 79 -38.03 -30.94 2.60
C ASP A 79 -36.75 -30.25 3.07
N LEU A 80 -36.16 -30.69 4.19
CA LEU A 80 -34.86 -30.23 4.66
C LEU A 80 -33.75 -30.56 3.67
N LEU A 81 -33.73 -31.77 3.11
CA LEU A 81 -32.77 -32.18 2.08
C LEU A 81 -32.89 -31.29 0.84
N ARG A 82 -34.11 -31.10 0.31
CA ARG A 82 -34.35 -30.20 -0.83
C ARG A 82 -33.90 -28.78 -0.54
N SER A 83 -34.17 -28.27 0.67
CA SER A 83 -33.72 -26.93 1.06
C SER A 83 -32.19 -26.84 1.16
N ASN A 84 -31.53 -27.89 1.64
CA ASN A 84 -30.07 -27.95 1.74
C ASN A 84 -29.45 -27.97 0.33
N GLU A 85 -29.94 -28.82 -0.55
CA GLU A 85 -29.51 -28.89 -1.95
C GLU A 85 -29.70 -27.55 -2.67
N ALA A 86 -30.83 -26.88 -2.47
CA ALA A 86 -31.08 -25.56 -3.04
C ALA A 86 -30.09 -24.50 -2.52
N LYS A 87 -29.72 -24.56 -1.24
CA LYS A 87 -28.68 -23.67 -0.65
C LYS A 87 -27.30 -23.99 -1.21
N ALA A 88 -26.96 -25.28 -1.34
CA ALA A 88 -25.69 -25.72 -1.91
C ALA A 88 -25.54 -25.23 -3.36
N LYS A 89 -26.58 -25.38 -4.19
CA LYS A 89 -26.60 -24.85 -5.57
C LYS A 89 -26.37 -23.35 -5.61
N ARG A 90 -27.08 -22.58 -4.78
CA ARG A 90 -26.90 -21.11 -4.69
C ARG A 90 -25.50 -20.71 -4.22
N ASN A 91 -24.88 -21.47 -3.33
CA ASN A 91 -23.51 -21.22 -2.87
C ASN A 91 -22.51 -21.49 -3.98
N LEU A 92 -22.66 -22.59 -4.73
CA LEU A 92 -21.81 -22.92 -5.87
C LEU A 92 -21.93 -21.87 -6.99
N GLU A 93 -23.15 -21.41 -7.30
CA GLU A 93 -23.39 -20.34 -8.28
C GLU A 93 -22.68 -19.03 -7.89
N ARG A 94 -22.57 -18.74 -6.59
CA ARG A 94 -21.93 -17.51 -6.07
C ARG A 94 -20.43 -17.64 -5.90
N GLN A 95 -19.86 -18.84 -5.93
CA GLN A 95 -18.44 -19.05 -5.68
C GLN A 95 -17.59 -18.33 -6.73
N ALA A 96 -17.86 -18.56 -8.02
CA ALA A 96 -17.10 -17.94 -9.11
C ALA A 96 -17.12 -16.40 -9.09
N PRO A 97 -18.27 -15.70 -8.96
CA PRO A 97 -18.26 -14.23 -8.89
C PRO A 97 -17.59 -13.68 -7.62
N LEU A 98 -17.68 -14.40 -6.48
CA LEU A 98 -16.99 -13.98 -5.26
C LEU A 98 -15.48 -14.16 -5.36
N GLU A 99 -15.01 -15.24 -5.99
CA GLU A 99 -13.59 -15.46 -6.27
C GLU A 99 -13.04 -14.42 -7.25
N ALA A 100 -13.81 -14.08 -8.31
CA ALA A 100 -13.46 -13.00 -9.23
C ALA A 100 -13.38 -11.64 -8.53
N LEU A 101 -14.35 -11.31 -7.67
CA LEU A 101 -14.31 -10.07 -6.90
C LEU A 101 -13.14 -10.05 -5.91
N ARG A 102 -12.82 -11.18 -5.30
CA ARG A 102 -11.67 -11.31 -4.40
C ARG A 102 -10.35 -11.08 -5.14
N THR A 103 -10.19 -11.64 -6.33
CA THR A 103 -8.95 -11.47 -7.10
C THR A 103 -8.82 -10.03 -7.60
N GLU A 104 -9.90 -9.41 -8.06
CA GLU A 104 -9.94 -8.00 -8.46
C GLU A 104 -9.56 -7.07 -7.30
N THR A 105 -10.21 -7.25 -6.15
CA THR A 105 -9.92 -6.43 -4.95
C THR A 105 -8.50 -6.60 -4.45
N GLN A 106 -7.96 -7.83 -4.51
CA GLN A 106 -6.56 -8.09 -4.21
C GLN A 106 -5.62 -7.34 -5.16
N GLN A 107 -5.87 -7.39 -6.47
CA GLN A 107 -5.06 -6.67 -7.47
C GLN A 107 -5.10 -5.15 -7.26
N LEU A 108 -6.28 -4.59 -6.97
CA LEU A 108 -6.43 -3.17 -6.69
C LEU A 108 -5.71 -2.77 -5.41
N PHE A 109 -5.78 -3.61 -4.37
CA PHE A 109 -5.07 -3.39 -3.11
C PHE A 109 -3.55 -3.44 -3.31
N ASP A 110 -3.05 -4.45 -4.03
CA ASP A 110 -1.62 -4.59 -4.32
C ASP A 110 -1.10 -3.40 -5.14
N ARG A 111 -1.90 -2.92 -6.12
CA ARG A 111 -1.59 -1.71 -6.88
C ARG A 111 -1.55 -0.47 -5.99
N ALA A 112 -2.52 -0.30 -5.09
CA ALA A 112 -2.54 0.83 -4.17
C ALA A 112 -1.31 0.81 -3.24
N LYS A 113 -0.94 -0.37 -2.75
CA LYS A 113 0.26 -0.56 -1.92
C LYS A 113 1.56 -0.28 -2.68
N ALA A 114 1.65 -0.67 -3.94
CA ALA A 114 2.78 -0.32 -4.80
C ALA A 114 2.90 1.19 -4.99
N LEU A 115 1.78 1.89 -5.27
CA LEU A 115 1.76 3.34 -5.40
C LEU A 115 2.10 4.06 -4.09
N GLU A 116 1.65 3.54 -2.95
CA GLU A 116 2.00 4.06 -1.62
C GLU A 116 3.52 3.94 -1.37
N ALA A 117 4.13 2.82 -1.77
CA ALA A 117 5.58 2.64 -1.69
C ALA A 117 6.34 3.60 -2.62
N GLU A 118 5.84 3.82 -3.84
CA GLU A 118 6.42 4.80 -4.79
C GLU A 118 6.29 6.24 -4.30
N TRP A 119 5.23 6.57 -3.55
CA TRP A 119 4.93 7.92 -3.09
C TRP A 119 6.09 8.51 -2.28
N ALA A 120 6.67 7.75 -1.36
CA ALA A 120 7.79 8.22 -0.54
C ALA A 120 8.98 8.68 -1.40
N THR A 121 9.31 7.93 -2.46
CA THR A 121 10.39 8.29 -3.38
C THR A 121 10.05 9.54 -4.19
N ARG A 122 8.82 9.65 -4.69
CA ARG A 122 8.38 10.83 -5.46
C ARG A 122 8.33 12.09 -4.59
N GLU A 123 7.88 11.96 -3.36
CA GLU A 123 7.83 13.06 -2.39
C GLU A 123 9.25 13.55 -2.06
N LEU A 124 10.22 12.65 -1.92
CA LEU A 124 11.63 13.04 -1.75
C LEU A 124 12.15 13.81 -2.97
N GLN A 125 11.88 13.31 -4.19
CA GLN A 125 12.27 13.99 -5.43
C GLN A 125 11.63 15.37 -5.57
N LEU A 126 10.34 15.49 -5.22
CA LEU A 126 9.62 16.77 -5.22
C LEU A 126 10.25 17.74 -4.22
N ASN A 127 10.48 17.31 -2.99
CA ASN A 127 11.10 18.12 -1.96
C ASN A 127 12.50 18.57 -2.37
N GLU A 128 13.31 17.69 -2.99
CA GLU A 128 14.62 18.05 -3.51
C GLU A 128 14.57 19.09 -4.64
N ALA A 129 13.62 18.95 -5.56
CA ALA A 129 13.41 19.94 -6.62
C ALA A 129 12.95 21.29 -6.03
N GLN A 130 12.05 21.25 -5.04
CA GLN A 130 11.48 22.44 -4.39
C GLN A 130 12.47 23.15 -3.46
N LYS A 131 13.47 22.46 -2.89
CA LYS A 131 14.50 23.08 -2.02
C LYS A 131 15.14 24.31 -2.68
N ARG A 132 15.33 24.31 -4.01
CA ARG A 132 15.92 25.44 -4.75
C ARG A 132 15.00 26.65 -4.88
N PHE A 133 13.70 26.42 -4.83
CA PHE A 133 12.66 27.45 -4.98
C PHE A 133 12.06 27.88 -3.64
N ASN A 134 12.48 27.27 -2.54
CA ASN A 134 12.10 27.71 -1.20
C ASN A 134 12.52 29.19 -1.02
N PRO A 135 11.65 30.06 -0.49
CA PRO A 135 11.97 31.46 -0.22
C PRO A 135 13.32 31.69 0.47
N SER A 136 13.72 30.82 1.41
CA SER A 136 15.01 30.92 2.09
C SER A 136 16.20 30.64 1.16
N ALA A 137 16.08 29.62 0.28
CA ALA A 137 17.11 29.29 -0.69
C ALA A 137 17.24 30.38 -1.78
N LEU A 138 16.12 30.95 -2.22
CA LEU A 138 16.12 32.08 -3.15
C LEU A 138 16.75 33.33 -2.52
N HIS A 139 16.43 33.65 -1.27
CA HIS A 139 17.03 34.76 -0.53
C HIS A 139 18.54 34.55 -0.33
N PHE A 140 18.95 33.35 0.05
CA PHE A 140 20.36 32.98 0.17
C PHE A 140 21.09 33.11 -1.17
N SER A 141 20.50 32.60 -2.26
CA SER A 141 21.05 32.72 -3.62
C SER A 141 21.18 34.18 -4.05
N LEU A 142 20.18 35.03 -3.77
CA LEU A 142 20.23 36.46 -4.04
C LEU A 142 21.38 37.13 -3.28
N THR A 143 21.51 36.85 -1.98
CA THR A 143 22.58 37.39 -1.12
C THR A 143 23.95 36.93 -1.60
N GLN A 144 24.11 35.64 -1.89
CA GLN A 144 25.35 35.09 -2.43
C GLN A 144 25.72 35.72 -3.78
N SER A 145 24.75 35.92 -4.66
CA SER A 145 24.97 36.57 -5.96
C SER A 145 25.38 38.04 -5.84
N ALA A 146 24.92 38.73 -4.79
CA ALA A 146 25.35 40.09 -4.48
C ALA A 146 26.80 40.09 -3.97
N SER A 147 27.17 39.19 -3.06
CA SER A 147 28.56 39.05 -2.61
C SER A 147 29.51 38.72 -3.77
N LYS A 148 29.15 37.78 -4.65
CA LYS A 148 29.95 37.47 -5.85
C LYS A 148 30.13 38.68 -6.77
N LEU A 149 29.10 39.51 -6.95
CA LEU A 149 29.21 40.75 -7.71
C LEU A 149 30.13 41.78 -7.04
N ASN A 150 30.08 41.87 -5.71
CA ASN A 150 31.00 42.72 -4.95
C ASN A 150 32.44 42.28 -5.20
N ASP A 151 32.74 41.01 -4.95
CA ASP A 151 34.09 40.46 -5.08
C ASP A 151 34.62 40.62 -6.51
N ARG A 152 33.78 40.39 -7.52
CA ARG A 152 34.15 40.61 -8.94
C ARG A 152 34.41 42.09 -9.25
N SER A 153 33.62 42.99 -8.69
CA SER A 153 33.82 44.44 -8.87
C SER A 153 35.12 44.92 -8.23
N GLU A 154 35.47 44.37 -7.06
CA GLU A 154 36.75 44.65 -6.38
C GLU A 154 37.93 44.05 -7.16
N GLN A 155 37.82 42.81 -7.67
CA GLN A 155 38.83 42.21 -8.55
C GLN A 155 39.06 43.04 -9.82
N LEU A 156 37.98 43.52 -10.43
CA LEU A 156 38.04 44.39 -11.61
C LEU A 156 38.73 45.72 -11.27
N ALA A 157 38.42 46.33 -10.13
CA ALA A 157 39.09 47.54 -9.66
C ALA A 157 40.59 47.32 -9.39
N ASN A 158 40.95 46.22 -8.70
CA ASN A 158 42.34 45.89 -8.42
C ASN A 158 43.13 45.64 -9.71
N ALA A 159 42.55 44.90 -10.67
CA ALA A 159 43.19 44.67 -11.97
C ALA A 159 43.45 45.98 -12.73
N PHE A 160 42.52 46.95 -12.66
CA PHE A 160 42.72 48.26 -13.26
C PHE A 160 43.86 49.05 -12.61
N VAL A 161 43.92 49.05 -11.28
CA VAL A 161 44.95 49.78 -10.52
C VAL A 161 46.34 49.16 -10.72
N GLU A 162 46.41 47.83 -10.75
CA GLU A 162 47.65 47.08 -10.89
C GLU A 162 48.10 46.93 -12.36
N GLY A 163 47.28 47.37 -13.33
CA GLY A 163 47.54 47.21 -14.76
C GLY A 163 47.53 45.73 -15.21
N LEU A 164 46.86 44.86 -14.45
CA LEU A 164 46.75 43.44 -14.74
C LEU A 164 45.62 43.17 -15.74
N THR A 165 45.66 41.99 -16.36
CA THR A 165 44.58 41.53 -17.23
C THR A 165 43.29 41.35 -16.43
N TYR A 166 42.18 41.80 -16.99
CA TYR A 166 40.89 41.69 -16.32
C TYR A 166 40.42 40.23 -16.24
N PRO A 167 39.77 39.84 -15.13
CA PRO A 167 39.11 38.55 -15.03
C PRO A 167 38.09 38.36 -16.17
N LYS A 168 38.10 37.18 -16.82
CA LYS A 168 37.14 36.85 -17.87
C LYS A 168 35.72 36.92 -17.34
N ASP A 169 34.83 37.57 -18.10
CA ASP A 169 33.42 37.55 -17.77
C ASP A 169 32.82 36.17 -18.08
N ASP A 170 31.94 35.64 -17.22
CA ASP A 170 31.19 34.37 -17.44
C ASP A 170 30.42 34.29 -18.78
N SER A 171 30.28 35.40 -19.52
CA SER A 171 29.66 35.39 -20.84
C SER A 171 30.58 34.87 -21.94
N GLY A 172 31.89 34.68 -21.68
CA GLY A 172 32.85 34.17 -22.66
C GLY A 172 33.09 35.08 -23.88
N THR A 173 32.46 36.24 -23.96
CA THR A 173 32.48 37.12 -25.15
C THR A 173 33.44 38.31 -25.04
N ALA A 174 34.08 38.52 -23.90
CA ALA A 174 35.06 39.59 -23.74
C ALA A 174 36.46 39.03 -24.02
N GLU A 175 37.03 39.37 -25.18
CA GLU A 175 38.43 39.10 -25.49
C GLU A 175 39.36 39.72 -24.44
N GLU A 176 40.47 39.03 -24.17
CA GLU A 176 41.62 39.50 -23.37
C GLU A 176 42.30 40.67 -24.09
N ALA A 177 41.64 41.82 -24.13
CA ALA A 177 42.23 43.06 -24.60
C ALA A 177 42.47 43.95 -23.38
N LEU A 178 43.62 44.62 -23.34
CA LEU A 178 43.94 45.72 -22.43
C LEU A 178 42.77 46.73 -22.51
N VAL A 179 41.86 46.68 -21.55
CA VAL A 179 40.56 47.37 -21.63
C VAL A 179 40.84 48.86 -21.45
N ASP A 180 40.52 49.66 -22.47
CA ASP A 180 40.54 51.13 -22.45
C ASP A 180 39.79 51.65 -21.20
N GLU A 181 40.22 52.79 -20.65
CA GLU A 181 39.67 53.38 -19.42
C GLU A 181 38.14 53.52 -19.49
N ALA A 182 37.62 53.90 -20.67
CA ALA A 182 36.18 54.01 -20.92
C ALA A 182 35.43 52.68 -20.72
N SER A 183 36.05 51.56 -21.08
CA SER A 183 35.46 50.22 -20.93
C SER A 183 35.57 49.66 -19.51
N PHE A 184 36.63 50.01 -18.76
CA PHE A 184 36.70 49.77 -17.32
C PHE A 184 35.53 50.46 -16.60
N VAL A 185 35.38 51.77 -16.79
CA VAL A 185 34.35 52.58 -16.14
C VAL A 185 32.95 52.03 -16.44
N ARG A 186 32.71 51.61 -17.69
CA ARG A 186 31.42 51.02 -18.09
C ARG A 186 31.13 49.72 -17.35
N ARG A 187 32.07 48.78 -17.34
CA ARG A 187 31.91 47.46 -16.68
C ARG A 187 31.77 47.59 -15.17
N TYR A 188 32.62 48.41 -14.55
CA TYR A 188 32.57 48.64 -13.10
C TYR A 188 31.24 49.27 -12.67
N LYS A 189 30.77 50.31 -13.37
CA LYS A 189 29.47 50.93 -13.10
C LYS A 189 28.33 49.94 -13.23
N GLN A 190 28.34 49.10 -14.27
CA GLN A 190 27.32 48.07 -14.47
C GLN A 190 27.29 47.06 -13.32
N GLN A 191 28.45 46.56 -12.89
CA GLN A 191 28.56 45.60 -11.79
C GLN A 191 28.11 46.20 -10.46
N ARG A 192 28.55 47.44 -10.12
CA ARG A 192 28.13 48.11 -8.88
C ARG A 192 26.65 48.46 -8.86
N LEU A 193 26.08 48.87 -10.00
CA LEU A 193 24.64 49.12 -10.12
C LEU A 193 23.84 47.85 -9.85
N LEU A 194 24.23 46.72 -10.45
CA LEU A 194 23.59 45.43 -10.20
C LEU A 194 23.76 44.95 -8.75
N TYR A 195 24.95 45.14 -8.17
CA TYR A 195 25.22 44.85 -6.76
C TYR A 195 24.25 45.60 -5.84
N HIS A 196 24.16 46.92 -5.97
CA HIS A 196 23.30 47.75 -5.12
C HIS A 196 21.82 47.40 -5.31
N LYS A 197 21.38 47.12 -6.55
CA LYS A 197 20.01 46.63 -6.80
C LYS A 197 19.74 45.33 -6.05
N ARG A 198 20.60 44.32 -6.20
CA ARG A 198 20.42 43.01 -5.54
C ARG A 198 20.47 43.12 -4.03
N ARG A 199 21.40 43.92 -3.48
CA ARG A 199 21.52 44.16 -2.04
C ARG A 199 20.27 44.84 -1.47
N LEU A 200 19.76 45.86 -2.15
CA LEU A 200 18.53 46.55 -1.74
C LEU A 200 17.31 45.61 -1.76
N VAL A 201 17.19 44.76 -2.79
CA VAL A 201 16.13 43.74 -2.83
C VAL A 201 16.31 42.71 -1.71
N ALA A 202 17.54 42.25 -1.45
CA ALA A 202 17.83 41.30 -0.38
C ALA A 202 17.51 41.86 1.02
N GLU A 203 17.81 43.15 1.26
CA GLU A 203 17.48 43.85 2.51
C GLU A 203 15.96 44.03 2.67
N ARG A 204 15.25 44.40 1.59
CA ARG A 204 13.77 44.48 1.61
C ARG A 204 13.15 43.12 1.87
N TRP A 205 13.69 42.05 1.28
CA TRP A 205 13.23 40.69 1.52
C TRP A 205 13.44 40.31 2.99
N ALA A 206 14.63 40.55 3.55
CA ALA A 206 14.92 40.26 4.96
C ALA A 206 13.98 41.00 5.94
N ARG A 207 13.43 42.15 5.52
CA ARG A 207 12.42 42.93 6.28
C ARG A 207 10.97 42.52 5.99
N ASN A 208 10.74 41.48 5.20
CA ASN A 208 9.41 41.07 4.71
C ASN A 208 8.65 42.19 3.96
N GLN A 209 9.37 43.09 3.30
CA GLN A 209 8.81 44.20 2.52
C GLN A 209 8.74 43.88 1.02
N VAL A 210 8.93 42.63 0.62
CA VAL A 210 8.81 42.19 -0.77
C VAL A 210 7.40 41.65 -0.99
N HIS A 211 6.70 42.31 -1.91
CA HIS A 211 5.34 41.98 -2.29
C HIS A 211 5.47 41.41 -3.70
N TRP A 212 5.20 40.13 -3.87
CA TRP A 212 5.11 39.53 -5.19
C TRP A 212 3.71 39.87 -5.71
N THR A 213 3.63 40.55 -6.85
CA THR A 213 2.35 40.70 -7.55
C THR A 213 2.05 39.36 -8.24
N ASP A 214 0.90 38.76 -7.91
CA ASP A 214 0.40 37.55 -8.57
C ASP A 214 0.21 37.76 -10.08
#